data_AF-A0A1Z8XW90-F1
#
_entry.id   AF-A0A1Z8XW90-F1
#
_cell.length_a   1.000
_cell.length_b   1.000
_cell.length_c   1.000
_cell.angle_alpha   90.00
_cell.angle_beta   90.00
_cell.angle_gamma   90.00
#
_symmetry.space_group_name_H-M   'P 1'
#
loop_
_entity.id
_entity.type
_entity.pdbx_description
1 polymer ?
#
loop_
_entity_poly.entity_id
_entity_poly.type
_entity_poly.pdbx_seq_one_letter_code
_entity_poly.pdbx_strand_id
1 'polypeptide(L)'
;MTREEELITRWIDDELRDEDQIDFKKLHDSNPELCDSFKDVSGISNQVLKENYESEKEIPYGDFFNSQIKKKIFEEASSPTKHSSLLSDMIQWIRSPFTWTAAVASLCMLFFLNVPPESGFSGNTIVSTYSPDTSVSIVSAEFNEEANATVIVLEGLEPVPDETDFSGNHIVSYDRQGPPGFVQFYNKNDKLVYILETDEYGQPNVF
;
A
#
# COMPACT_ATOMS: atom_id res chain seq x y z
N MET A 1 21.84 -10.22 -10.24
CA MET A 1 22.28 -11.09 -9.15
C MET A 1 22.57 -12.45 -9.73
N THR A 2 23.81 -12.90 -9.64
CA THR A 2 24.22 -14.23 -10.11
C THR A 2 23.86 -15.29 -9.07
N ARG A 3 23.81 -16.56 -9.47
CA ARG A 3 23.54 -17.68 -8.55
C ARG A 3 24.61 -17.79 -7.45
N GLU A 4 25.85 -17.41 -7.77
CA GLU A 4 26.98 -17.41 -6.85
C GLU A 4 26.81 -16.34 -5.76
N GLU A 5 26.43 -15.12 -6.15
CA GLU A 5 26.10 -14.03 -5.23
C GLU A 5 24.93 -14.40 -4.32
N GLU A 6 23.88 -15.02 -4.85
CA GLU A 6 22.71 -15.47 -4.08
C GLU A 6 23.10 -16.47 -2.98
N LEU A 7 23.96 -17.44 -3.30
CA LEU A 7 24.44 -18.42 -2.32
C LEU A 7 25.23 -17.76 -1.19
N ILE A 8 26.04 -16.76 -1.50
CA ILE A 8 26.84 -16.02 -0.51
C ILE A 8 25.94 -15.15 0.37
N THR A 9 24.97 -14.44 -0.22
CA THR A 9 24.00 -13.64 0.53
C THR A 9 23.20 -14.51 1.49
N ARG A 10 22.67 -15.65 1.02
CA ARG A 10 21.93 -16.58 1.88
C ARG A 10 22.79 -17.19 2.98
N TRP A 11 24.08 -17.40 2.72
CA TRP A 11 25.02 -17.81 3.77
C TRP A 11 25.28 -16.73 4.81
N ILE A 12 25.40 -15.46 4.40
CA ILE A 12 25.55 -14.31 5.30
C ILE A 12 24.33 -14.14 6.19
N ASP A 13 23.14 -14.36 5.64
CA ASP A 13 21.85 -14.19 6.33
C ASP A 13 21.43 -15.42 7.17
N ASP A 14 22.25 -16.48 7.22
CA ASP A 14 21.97 -17.76 7.89
C ASP A 14 20.73 -18.51 7.31
N GLU A 15 20.39 -18.23 6.05
CA GLU A 15 19.27 -18.83 5.29
C GLU A 15 19.73 -19.86 4.23
N LEU A 16 20.95 -20.37 4.39
CA LEU A 16 21.51 -21.38 3.49
C LEU A 16 20.81 -22.73 3.73
N ARG A 17 20.21 -23.29 2.68
CA ARG A 17 19.57 -24.61 2.75
C ARG A 17 20.63 -25.72 2.78
N ASP A 18 20.29 -26.83 3.42
CA ASP A 18 21.15 -28.03 3.46
C ASP A 18 21.55 -28.53 2.06
N GLU A 19 20.64 -28.43 1.09
CA GLU A 19 20.89 -28.83 -0.31
C GLU A 19 21.95 -27.95 -1.01
N ASP A 20 22.07 -26.69 -0.60
CA ASP A 20 22.97 -25.70 -1.20
C ASP A 20 24.35 -25.68 -0.51
N GLN A 21 24.50 -26.35 0.64
CA GLN A 21 25.72 -26.31 1.45
C GLN A 21 26.95 -26.87 0.72
N ILE A 22 26.74 -27.90 -0.11
CA ILE A 22 27.81 -28.51 -0.91
C ILE A 22 28.29 -27.55 -2.01
N ASP A 23 27.36 -26.84 -2.65
CA ASP A 23 27.66 -25.91 -3.73
C ASP A 23 28.30 -24.63 -3.19
N PHE A 24 27.82 -24.13 -2.04
CA PHE A 24 28.49 -23.04 -1.33
C PHE A 24 29.91 -23.43 -0.91
N LYS A 25 30.13 -24.64 -0.38
CA LYS A 25 31.49 -25.08 0.00
C LYS A 25 32.44 -25.10 -1.19
N LYS A 26 32.00 -25.59 -2.35
CA LYS A 26 32.81 -25.55 -3.59
C LYS A 26 33.12 -24.12 -4.02
N LEU A 27 32.14 -23.22 -3.93
CA LEU A 27 32.30 -21.81 -4.26
C LEU A 27 33.30 -21.13 -3.32
N HIS A 28 33.16 -21.34 -2.01
CA HIS A 28 34.06 -20.80 -0.99
C HIS A 28 35.49 -21.34 -1.16
N ASP A 29 35.65 -22.63 -1.47
CA ASP A 29 36.96 -23.24 -1.74
C ASP A 29 37.58 -22.70 -3.04
N SER A 30 36.76 -22.30 -4.02
CA SER A 30 37.23 -21.79 -5.32
C SER A 30 37.56 -20.31 -5.30
N ASN A 31 36.78 -19.49 -4.59
CA ASN A 31 36.89 -18.03 -4.57
C ASN A 31 36.65 -17.47 -3.15
N PRO A 32 37.57 -17.71 -2.20
CA PRO A 32 37.40 -17.21 -0.82
C PRO A 32 37.37 -15.67 -0.73
N GLU A 33 38.15 -14.98 -1.57
CA GLU A 33 38.20 -13.50 -1.59
C GLU A 33 36.84 -12.85 -1.89
N LEU A 34 36.04 -13.50 -2.74
CA LEU A 34 34.70 -13.03 -3.09
C LEU A 34 33.74 -13.17 -1.90
N CYS A 35 33.81 -14.29 -1.17
CA CYS A 35 33.03 -14.50 0.06
C CYS A 35 33.40 -13.49 1.14
N ASP A 36 34.70 -13.26 1.34
CA ASP A 36 35.21 -12.30 2.34
C ASP A 36 34.77 -10.87 2.01
N SER A 37 34.88 -10.45 0.75
CA SER A 37 34.39 -9.15 0.28
C SER A 37 32.90 -8.94 0.59
N PHE A 38 32.05 -9.92 0.31
CA PHE A 38 30.62 -9.81 0.58
C PHE A 38 30.33 -9.76 2.08
N LYS A 39 31.08 -10.52 2.89
CA LYS A 39 30.97 -10.53 4.34
C LYS A 39 31.41 -9.21 4.97
N ASP A 40 32.44 -8.58 4.42
CA ASP A 40 32.91 -7.26 4.89
C ASP A 40 31.87 -6.18 4.59
N VAL A 41 31.31 -6.17 3.37
CA VAL A 41 30.27 -5.22 2.97
C VAL A 41 29.01 -5.39 3.84
N SER A 42 28.56 -6.62 4.07
CA SER A 42 27.40 -6.89 4.93
C SER A 42 27.68 -6.58 6.40
N GLY A 43 28.93 -6.75 6.86
CA GLY A 43 29.39 -6.36 8.19
C GLY A 43 29.30 -4.85 8.40
N ILE A 44 29.78 -4.06 7.44
CA ILE A 44 29.71 -2.59 7.48
C ILE A 44 28.26 -2.13 7.48
N SER A 45 27.39 -2.67 6.60
CA SER A 45 25.99 -2.28 6.57
C SER A 45 25.28 -2.60 7.89
N ASN A 46 25.54 -3.79 8.46
CA ASN A 46 24.97 -4.17 9.76
C ASN A 46 25.48 -3.28 10.89
N GLN A 47 26.76 -2.90 10.88
CA GLN A 47 27.31 -1.98 11.87
C GLN A 47 26.65 -0.61 11.78
N VAL A 48 26.57 -0.03 10.58
CA VAL A 48 25.92 1.28 10.35
C VAL A 48 24.46 1.24 10.79
N LEU A 49 23.73 0.18 10.44
CA LEU A 49 22.34 0.02 10.87
C LEU A 49 22.24 -0.05 12.40
N LYS A 50 23.08 -0.83 13.06
CA LYS A 50 23.07 -0.93 14.54
C LYS A 50 23.44 0.37 15.23
N GLU A 51 24.39 1.12 14.70
CA GLU A 51 24.82 2.41 15.25
C GLU A 51 23.75 3.50 15.09
N ASN A 52 22.94 3.42 14.04
CA ASN A 52 21.89 4.41 13.73
C ASN A 52 20.47 3.93 14.12
N TYR A 53 20.33 2.73 14.68
CA TYR A 53 19.05 2.20 15.11
C TYR A 53 18.75 2.61 16.56
N GLU A 54 17.84 3.57 16.73
CA GLU A 54 17.30 3.95 18.03
C GLU A 54 16.29 2.89 18.52
N SER A 55 16.80 1.86 19.20
CA SER A 55 15.99 0.73 19.68
C SER A 55 14.96 1.09 20.77
N GLU A 56 14.99 2.31 21.30
CA GLU A 56 14.23 2.73 22.49
C GLU A 56 13.14 3.77 22.18
N LYS A 57 12.72 3.90 20.92
CA LYS A 57 11.54 4.70 20.58
C LYS A 57 10.29 3.84 20.66
N GLU A 58 9.40 4.13 21.61
CA GLU A 58 8.06 3.56 21.60
C GLU A 58 7.40 3.89 20.25
N ILE A 59 7.07 2.84 19.49
CA ILE A 59 6.43 3.00 18.19
C ILE A 59 5.03 3.56 18.45
N PRO A 60 4.68 4.76 17.96
CA PRO A 60 3.34 5.29 18.13
C PRO A 60 2.34 4.31 17.52
N TYR A 61 1.34 3.91 18.31
CA TYR A 61 0.30 2.96 17.95
C TYR A 61 0.76 1.51 17.67
N GLY A 62 1.76 1.00 18.41
CA GLY A 62 2.22 -0.40 18.28
C GLY A 62 1.10 -1.46 18.37
N ASP A 63 0.06 -1.21 19.16
CA ASP A 63 -1.09 -2.11 19.27
C ASP A 63 -1.91 -2.22 17.98
N PHE A 64 -1.98 -1.16 17.17
CA PHE A 64 -2.62 -1.21 15.86
C PHE A 64 -1.89 -2.16 14.91
N PHE A 65 -0.57 -2.03 14.80
CA PHE A 65 0.25 -2.93 13.99
C PHE A 65 0.10 -4.39 14.46
N ASN A 66 0.13 -4.60 15.77
CA ASN A 66 -0.09 -5.92 16.36
C ASN A 66 -1.49 -6.48 16.03
N SER A 67 -2.52 -5.64 16.02
CA SER A 67 -3.88 -6.05 15.65
C SER A 67 -4.00 -6.48 14.19
N GLN A 68 -3.35 -5.75 13.27
CA GLN A 68 -3.36 -6.06 11.84
C GLN A 68 -2.59 -7.34 11.52
N ILE A 69 -1.44 -7.54 12.16
CA ILE A 69 -0.66 -8.78 12.05
C ILE A 69 -1.49 -9.97 12.55
N LYS A 70 -2.11 -9.85 13.74
CA LYS A 70 -2.98 -10.90 14.29
C LYS A 70 -4.15 -11.24 13.37
N LYS A 71 -4.80 -10.21 12.80
CA LYS A 71 -5.90 -10.38 11.83
C LYS A 71 -5.44 -11.17 10.61
N LYS A 72 -4.30 -10.80 10.00
CA LYS A 72 -3.72 -11.50 8.85
C LYS A 72 -3.35 -12.94 9.14
N ILE A 73 -2.70 -13.21 10.28
CA ILE A 73 -2.36 -14.58 10.69
C ILE A 73 -3.62 -15.43 10.85
N PHE A 74 -4.68 -14.86 11.42
CA PHE A 74 -5.95 -15.57 11.62
C PHE A 74 -6.68 -15.83 10.30
N GLU A 75 -6.66 -14.88 9.36
CA GLU A 75 -7.22 -15.03 8.01
C GLU A 75 -6.47 -16.12 7.22
N GLU A 76 -5.14 -16.15 7.29
CA GLU A 76 -4.32 -17.17 6.64
C GLU A 76 -4.54 -18.56 7.27
N ALA A 77 -4.55 -18.65 8.60
CA ALA A 77 -4.79 -19.90 9.33
C ALA A 77 -6.23 -20.44 9.17
N SER A 78 -7.21 -19.55 8.95
CA SER A 78 -8.62 -19.92 8.76
C SER A 78 -8.98 -20.18 7.30
N SER A 79 -8.09 -19.85 6.35
CA SER A 79 -8.27 -20.19 4.95
C SER A 79 -7.91 -21.66 4.72
N PRO A 80 -8.85 -22.55 4.32
CA PRO A 80 -8.46 -23.88 3.89
C PRO A 80 -7.62 -23.73 2.62
N THR A 81 -6.42 -24.30 2.63
CA THR A 81 -5.51 -24.34 1.47
C THR A 81 -6.20 -25.05 0.30
N LYS A 82 -6.97 -24.30 -0.50
CA LYS A 82 -7.38 -24.73 -1.83
C LYS A 82 -6.17 -24.53 -2.73
N HIS A 83 -5.33 -25.56 -2.81
CA HIS A 83 -4.48 -25.77 -3.98
C HIS A 83 -5.41 -25.97 -5.19
N SER A 84 -5.95 -24.88 -5.74
CA SER A 84 -6.53 -24.88 -7.07
C SER A 84 -5.36 -24.87 -8.05
N SER A 85 -5.21 -25.98 -8.76
CA SER A 85 -4.19 -26.19 -9.78
C SER A 85 -4.49 -25.37 -11.03
N LEU A 86 -4.44 -24.04 -10.94
CA LEU A 86 -4.66 -23.16 -12.09
C LEU A 86 -3.67 -23.43 -13.24
N LEU A 87 -2.49 -23.98 -12.90
CA LEU A 87 -1.48 -24.38 -13.88
C LEU A 87 -1.80 -25.69 -14.62
N SER A 88 -2.58 -26.61 -14.04
CA SER A 88 -2.90 -27.88 -14.72
C SER A 88 -4.00 -27.70 -15.77
N ASP A 89 -4.96 -26.82 -15.51
CA ASP A 89 -6.04 -26.50 -16.46
C ASP A 89 -5.54 -25.69 -17.66
N MET A 90 -4.54 -24.81 -17.48
CA MET A 90 -3.92 -24.08 -18.59
C MET A 90 -3.13 -24.99 -19.54
N ILE A 91 -2.53 -26.08 -19.04
CA ILE A 91 -1.70 -26.99 -19.87
C ILE A 91 -2.56 -27.97 -20.67
N GLN A 92 -3.80 -28.27 -20.24
CA GLN A 92 -4.69 -29.13 -21.03
C GLN A 92 -5.16 -28.47 -22.34
N TRP A 93 -5.28 -27.13 -22.37
CA TRP A 93 -5.77 -26.42 -23.56
C TRP A 93 -4.75 -26.37 -24.72
N ILE A 94 -3.45 -26.49 -24.42
CA ILE A 94 -2.37 -26.52 -25.43
C ILE A 94 -2.28 -27.86 -26.16
N ARG A 95 -2.92 -28.91 -25.63
CA ARG A 95 -2.69 -30.29 -26.07
C ARG A 95 -3.73 -30.86 -27.02
N SER A 96 -4.74 -30.08 -27.43
CA SER A 96 -5.79 -30.56 -28.34
C SER A 96 -5.75 -29.84 -29.70
N PRO A 97 -5.39 -30.51 -30.81
CA PRO A 97 -5.22 -29.88 -32.12
C PRO A 97 -6.52 -29.68 -32.92
N PHE A 98 -7.71 -29.61 -32.29
CA PHE A 98 -8.98 -29.70 -33.02
C PHE A 98 -10.00 -28.56 -32.78
N THR A 99 -9.63 -27.44 -32.14
CA THR A 99 -10.58 -26.36 -31.80
C THR A 99 -10.47 -25.08 -32.64
N TRP A 100 -9.65 -25.06 -33.70
CA TRP A 100 -9.44 -23.83 -34.49
C TRP A 100 -10.57 -23.45 -35.46
N THR A 101 -11.51 -24.34 -35.76
CA THR A 101 -12.60 -24.04 -36.70
C THR A 101 -13.86 -23.44 -36.04
N ALA A 102 -14.02 -23.53 -34.72
CA ALA A 102 -15.19 -23.00 -34.02
C ALA A 102 -15.05 -21.54 -33.54
N ALA A 103 -13.82 -21.03 -33.44
CA ALA A 103 -13.53 -19.73 -32.82
C ALA A 103 -13.92 -18.51 -33.68
N VAL A 104 -14.06 -18.68 -35.01
CA VAL A 104 -14.34 -17.54 -35.91
C VAL A 104 -15.84 -17.20 -35.93
N ALA A 105 -16.72 -18.18 -35.71
CA ALA A 105 -18.16 -17.93 -35.71
C ALA A 105 -18.68 -17.29 -34.40
N SER A 106 -18.04 -17.56 -33.25
CA SER A 106 -18.44 -16.97 -31.96
C SER A 106 -17.95 -15.53 -31.79
N LEU A 107 -16.88 -15.12 -32.46
CA LEU A 107 -16.34 -13.76 -32.36
C LEU A 107 -17.27 -12.71 -33.01
N CYS A 108 -17.94 -13.06 -34.12
CA CYS A 108 -18.88 -12.14 -34.77
C CYS A 108 -20.17 -11.92 -33.96
N MET A 109 -20.58 -12.88 -33.12
CA MET A 109 -21.77 -12.74 -32.28
C MET A 109 -21.51 -11.91 -31.02
N LEU A 110 -20.27 -11.88 -30.53
CA LEU A 110 -19.85 -11.07 -29.38
C LEU A 110 -19.73 -9.57 -29.70
N PHE A 111 -19.49 -9.19 -30.96
CA PHE A 111 -19.39 -7.78 -31.35
C PHE A 111 -20.76 -7.06 -31.43
N PHE A 112 -21.84 -7.78 -31.76
CA PHE A 112 -23.18 -7.17 -31.86
C PHE A 112 -23.95 -7.13 -30.52
N LEU A 113 -23.48 -7.84 -29.50
CA LEU A 113 -24.02 -7.76 -28.12
C LEU A 113 -23.27 -6.76 -27.23
N ASN A 114 -22.20 -6.14 -27.74
CA ASN A 114 -21.41 -5.13 -27.03
C ASN A 114 -21.92 -3.71 -27.33
N VAL A 115 -23.24 -3.49 -27.17
CA VAL A 115 -23.72 -2.15 -26.82
C VAL A 115 -23.35 -2.02 -25.34
N PRO A 116 -22.42 -1.14 -24.96
CA PRO A 116 -22.09 -0.97 -23.55
C PRO A 116 -23.38 -0.49 -22.85
N PRO A 117 -23.89 -1.21 -21.84
CA PRO A 117 -24.80 -0.56 -20.92
C PRO A 117 -24.03 0.64 -20.36
N GLU A 118 -24.66 1.81 -20.37
CA GLU A 118 -24.15 2.97 -19.63
C GLU A 118 -23.70 2.47 -18.27
N SER A 119 -22.43 2.71 -17.97
CA SER A 119 -21.76 2.25 -16.77
C SER A 119 -22.52 2.78 -15.56
N GLY A 120 -23.45 1.97 -15.05
CA GLY A 120 -24.00 2.10 -13.72
C GLY A 120 -22.82 2.08 -12.76
N PHE A 121 -22.64 3.20 -12.08
CA PHE A 121 -21.63 3.41 -11.05
C PHE A 121 -21.67 2.23 -10.06
N SER A 122 -20.73 1.30 -10.17
CA SER A 122 -20.58 0.20 -9.23
C SER A 122 -20.13 0.81 -7.90
N GLY A 123 -21.03 0.86 -6.91
CA GLY A 123 -20.78 1.46 -5.61
C GLY A 123 -19.40 1.10 -5.04
N ASN A 124 -18.65 2.12 -4.61
CA ASN A 124 -17.36 1.93 -3.97
C ASN A 124 -17.56 1.09 -2.69
N THR A 125 -16.96 -0.09 -2.64
CA THR A 125 -16.95 -0.91 -1.43
C THR A 125 -15.99 -0.28 -0.41
N ILE A 126 -16.52 0.12 0.74
CA ILE A 126 -15.74 0.73 1.81
C ILE A 126 -14.99 -0.38 2.55
N VAL A 127 -13.66 -0.42 2.41
CA VAL A 127 -12.80 -1.49 2.93
C VAL A 127 -12.51 -1.31 4.43
N SER A 128 -12.42 -0.07 4.90
CA SER A 128 -12.24 0.25 6.31
C SER A 128 -12.58 1.72 6.62
N THR A 129 -13.00 1.97 7.86
CA THR A 129 -13.22 3.29 8.43
C THR A 129 -12.56 3.37 9.80
N TYR A 130 -12.03 4.54 10.16
CA TYR A 130 -11.30 4.78 11.40
C TYR A 130 -11.67 6.14 11.98
N SER A 131 -11.83 6.20 13.31
CA SER A 131 -11.96 7.44 14.08
C SER A 131 -10.69 7.63 14.92
N PRO A 132 -9.96 8.76 14.75
CA PRO A 132 -8.80 9.09 15.58
C PRO A 132 -9.14 9.32 17.06
N ASP A 133 -10.36 9.77 17.32
CA ASP A 133 -10.86 10.04 18.66
C ASP A 133 -11.60 8.81 19.21
N THR A 134 -11.21 8.36 20.40
CA THR A 134 -11.82 7.20 21.07
C THR A 134 -13.22 7.49 21.61
N SER A 135 -13.60 8.76 21.73
CA SER A 135 -14.95 9.19 22.12
C SER A 135 -15.96 9.17 20.97
N VAL A 136 -15.48 9.04 19.72
CA VAL A 136 -16.31 9.05 18.51
C VAL A 136 -16.40 7.65 17.91
N SER A 137 -17.61 7.11 17.79
CA SER A 137 -17.89 5.81 17.19
C SER A 137 -18.43 5.97 15.76
N ILE A 138 -18.00 5.08 14.86
CA ILE A 138 -18.55 4.98 13.51
C ILE A 138 -19.74 4.02 13.57
N VAL A 139 -20.94 4.54 13.33
CA VAL A 139 -22.20 3.77 13.36
C VAL A 139 -22.40 3.01 12.05
N SER A 140 -22.16 3.68 10.92
CA SER A 140 -22.23 3.05 9.60
C SER A 140 -21.36 3.80 8.59
N ALA A 141 -20.95 3.09 7.55
CA ALA A 141 -20.29 3.65 6.39
C ALA A 141 -20.84 2.93 5.18
N GLU A 142 -21.64 3.62 4.37
CA GLU A 142 -22.36 3.04 3.25
C GLU A 142 -22.35 3.98 2.07
N PHE A 143 -22.38 3.43 0.86
CA PHE A 143 -22.58 4.22 -0.34
C PHE A 143 -24.10 4.46 -0.52
N ASN A 144 -24.52 5.72 -0.50
CA ASN A 144 -25.91 6.10 -0.75
C ASN A 144 -26.07 6.43 -2.23
N GLU A 145 -26.83 5.62 -2.95
CA GLU A 145 -27.07 5.77 -4.40
C GLU A 145 -27.88 7.02 -4.75
N GLU A 146 -28.83 7.42 -3.90
CA GLU A 146 -29.69 8.59 -4.12
C GLU A 146 -28.89 9.90 -4.02
N ALA A 147 -27.97 9.96 -3.06
CA ALA A 147 -27.05 11.08 -2.89
C ALA A 147 -25.79 10.98 -3.78
N ASN A 148 -25.59 9.86 -4.47
CA ASN A 148 -24.37 9.51 -5.19
C ASN A 148 -23.09 9.78 -4.37
N ALA A 149 -23.12 9.44 -3.08
CA ALA A 149 -22.06 9.79 -2.13
C ALA A 149 -21.86 8.71 -1.07
N THR A 150 -20.64 8.61 -0.56
CA THR A 150 -20.35 7.79 0.62
C THR A 150 -20.81 8.54 1.87
N VAL A 151 -21.76 7.93 2.60
CA VAL A 151 -22.29 8.47 3.85
C VAL A 151 -21.65 7.72 5.00
N ILE A 152 -21.02 8.47 5.91
CA ILE A 152 -20.42 7.94 7.14
C ILE A 152 -21.20 8.53 8.31
N VAL A 153 -21.84 7.68 9.09
CA VAL A 153 -22.60 8.09 10.28
C VAL A 153 -21.70 7.93 11.50
N LEU A 154 -21.51 9.03 12.23
CA LEU A 154 -20.69 9.12 13.43
C LEU A 154 -21.57 9.42 14.64
N GLU A 155 -21.20 8.86 15.80
CA GLU A 155 -21.82 9.12 17.10
C GLU A 155 -20.73 9.57 18.09
N GLY A 156 -21.09 10.44 19.03
CA GLY A 156 -20.14 11.00 20.01
C GLY A 156 -19.50 12.33 19.62
N LEU A 157 -19.89 12.92 18.47
CA LEU A 157 -19.49 14.29 18.11
C LEU A 157 -20.38 15.32 18.80
N GLU A 158 -19.80 16.45 19.20
CA GLU A 158 -20.57 17.60 19.64
C GLU A 158 -21.45 18.13 18.50
N PRO A 159 -22.72 18.46 18.78
CA PRO A 159 -23.62 18.98 17.76
C PRO A 159 -23.11 20.33 17.25
N VAL A 160 -23.03 20.46 15.93
CA VAL A 160 -22.73 21.75 15.30
C VAL A 160 -23.93 22.68 15.50
N PRO A 161 -23.74 23.89 16.06
CA PRO A 161 -24.83 24.87 16.19
C PRO A 161 -25.37 25.30 14.81
N ASP A 162 -26.69 25.46 14.69
CA ASP A 162 -27.35 25.88 13.45
C ASP A 162 -26.88 27.26 12.93
N GLU A 163 -26.35 28.10 13.82
CA GLU A 163 -25.78 29.42 13.50
C GLU A 163 -24.37 29.37 12.90
N THR A 164 -23.78 28.17 12.77
CA THR A 164 -22.43 27.99 12.24
C THR A 164 -22.46 28.15 10.71
N ASP A 165 -21.98 29.30 10.22
CA ASP A 165 -21.78 29.51 8.79
C ASP A 165 -20.52 28.76 8.31
N PHE A 166 -20.72 27.76 7.47
CA PHE A 166 -19.64 27.08 6.74
C PHE A 166 -19.30 27.87 5.47
N SER A 167 -18.82 29.10 5.61
CA SER A 167 -18.24 29.85 4.49
C SER A 167 -16.84 29.33 4.18
N GLY A 168 -16.77 28.16 3.56
CA GLY A 168 -15.52 27.59 3.05
C GLY A 168 -14.98 28.45 1.93
N ASN A 169 -13.86 29.16 2.17
CA ASN A 169 -13.10 29.75 1.07
C ASN A 169 -12.57 28.61 0.20
N HIS A 170 -13.12 28.46 -1.01
CA HIS A 170 -12.73 27.40 -1.92
C HIS A 170 -11.32 27.68 -2.48
N ILE A 171 -10.32 27.02 -1.88
CA ILE A 171 -8.94 27.06 -2.32
C ILE A 171 -8.80 26.16 -3.56
N VAL A 172 -8.28 26.71 -4.65
CA VAL A 172 -8.07 25.97 -5.91
C VAL A 172 -6.60 25.77 -6.23
N SER A 173 -5.73 26.63 -5.68
CA SER A 173 -4.30 26.60 -5.95
C SER A 173 -3.50 27.09 -4.75
N TYR A 174 -2.23 26.72 -4.71
CA TYR A 174 -1.27 27.19 -3.73
C TYR A 174 0.06 27.52 -4.42
N ASP A 175 0.82 28.43 -3.84
CA ASP A 175 2.16 28.80 -4.27
C ASP A 175 3.12 28.76 -3.07
N ARG A 176 4.38 28.36 -3.32
CA ARG A 176 5.46 28.30 -2.32
C ARG A 176 6.52 29.37 -2.59
N GLN A 177 6.12 30.52 -3.11
CA GLN A 177 7.05 31.64 -3.25
C GLN A 177 7.30 32.29 -1.90
N GLY A 178 8.39 31.90 -1.26
CA GLY A 178 8.86 32.47 -0.01
C GLY A 178 9.98 31.65 0.65
N PRO A 179 10.40 32.04 1.87
CA PRO A 179 11.29 31.25 2.71
C PRO A 179 10.73 29.83 2.94
N PRO A 180 11.59 28.86 3.32
CA PRO A 180 11.13 27.52 3.72
C PRO A 180 10.03 27.64 4.78
N GLY A 181 8.87 27.03 4.52
CA GLY A 181 7.72 27.10 5.41
C GLY A 181 6.66 28.14 5.04
N PHE A 182 6.86 28.91 3.96
CA PHE A 182 5.89 29.89 3.47
C PHE A 182 5.04 29.35 2.31
N VAL A 183 3.71 29.34 2.46
CA VAL A 183 2.75 28.85 1.46
C VAL A 183 1.58 29.82 1.34
N GLN A 184 1.28 30.26 0.12
CA GLN A 184 0.15 31.13 -0.19
C GLN A 184 -0.96 30.31 -0.84
N PHE A 185 -2.21 30.52 -0.45
CA PHE A 185 -3.38 29.83 -0.98
C PHE A 185 -4.31 30.79 -1.73
N TYR A 186 -4.81 30.38 -2.88
CA TYR A 186 -5.64 31.21 -3.75
C TYR A 186 -6.98 30.57 -4.04
N ASN A 187 -7.99 31.40 -4.24
CA ASN A 187 -9.32 30.96 -4.68
C ASN A 187 -9.43 30.90 -6.21
N LYS A 188 -10.59 30.47 -6.70
CA LYS A 188 -10.92 30.38 -8.14
C LYS A 188 -10.75 31.67 -8.96
N ASN A 189 -10.64 32.82 -8.31
CA ASN A 189 -10.46 34.14 -8.93
C ASN A 189 -9.01 34.64 -8.78
N ASP A 190 -8.05 33.76 -8.45
CA ASP A 190 -6.65 34.08 -8.17
C ASP A 190 -6.46 35.12 -7.04
N LYS A 191 -7.42 35.22 -6.13
CA LYS A 191 -7.30 36.07 -4.94
C LYS A 191 -6.66 35.28 -3.81
N LEU A 192 -5.62 35.85 -3.20
CA LEU A 192 -4.99 35.32 -1.99
C LEU A 192 -6.04 35.20 -0.87
N VAL A 193 -6.11 34.01 -0.28
CA VAL A 193 -7.06 33.65 0.78
C VAL A 193 -6.35 33.46 2.11
N TYR A 194 -5.27 32.67 2.11
CA TYR A 194 -4.51 32.35 3.31
C TYR A 194 -3.02 32.37 3.03
N ILE A 195 -2.24 32.69 4.06
CA ILE A 195 -0.80 32.49 4.09
C ILE A 195 -0.50 31.54 5.25
N LEU A 196 0.20 30.45 4.97
CA LEU A 196 0.76 29.57 5.98
C LEU A 196 2.26 29.83 6.10
N GLU A 197 2.71 30.14 7.32
CA GLU A 197 4.11 30.33 7.67
C GLU A 197 4.47 29.36 8.80
N THR A 198 5.64 28.75 8.78
CA THR A 198 6.11 27.95 9.92
C THR A 198 6.91 28.79 10.89
N ASP A 199 6.64 28.67 12.18
CA ASP A 199 7.42 29.32 13.22
C ASP A 199 8.83 28.70 13.41
N GLU A 200 9.61 29.22 14.35
CA GLU A 200 10.96 28.73 14.68
C GLU A 200 10.97 27.26 15.18
N TYR A 201 9.82 26.71 15.57
CA TYR A 201 9.62 25.33 16.01
C TYR A 201 9.01 24.44 14.92
N GLY A 202 8.80 24.98 13.71
CA GLY A 202 8.20 24.27 12.57
C GLY A 202 6.69 24.10 12.66
N GLN A 203 6.01 24.81 13.56
CA GLN A 203 4.56 24.77 13.71
C GLN A 203 3.89 25.71 12.70
N PRO A 204 2.82 25.28 12.01
CA PRO A 204 2.14 26.10 11.03
C PRO A 204 1.32 27.20 11.71
N ASN A 205 1.54 28.44 11.29
CA ASN A 205 0.74 29.60 11.62
C ASN A 205 0.00 30.05 10.36
N VAL A 206 -1.29 30.37 10.47
CA VAL A 206 -2.15 30.70 9.33
C VAL A 206 -2.67 32.12 9.48
N PHE A 207 -2.46 32.94 8.46
CA PHE A 207 -2.84 34.35 8.37
C PHE A 207 -3.80 34.62 7.21
#